data_AF-A0A9E3GMF4-F1
#
_entry.id   AF-A0A9E3GMF4-F1
#
_cell.length_a   1.000
_cell.length_b   1.000
_cell.length_c   1.000
_cell.angle_alpha   90.00
_cell.angle_beta   90.00
_cell.angle_gamma   90.00
#
_symmetry.space_group_name_H-M   'P 1'
#
loop_
_entity.id
_entity.type
_entity.pdbx_description
1 polymer ?
#
loop_
_entity_poly.entity_id
_entity_poly.type
_entity_poly.pdbx_seq_one_letter_code
_entity_poly.pdbx_strand_id
1 'polypeptide(L)' 'MLKIVTLKTGNTSWWKNIKYRREAAADLKKYRKLGLKILKIKTYRLQGPNSLIYSDYQLSKLQD' A
#
# COMPACT_ATOMS: atom_id res chain seq x y z
N MET A 1 -2.17 5.47 -18.26
CA MET A 1 -3.32 5.48 -17.33
C MET A 1 -2.80 5.53 -15.91
N LEU A 2 -3.30 6.47 -15.12
CA LEU A 2 -2.98 6.60 -13.70
C LEU A 2 -4.04 5.86 -12.89
N LYS A 3 -3.63 4.92 -12.02
CA LYS A 3 -4.53 4.19 -11.14
C LYS A 3 -4.09 4.36 -9.69
N ILE A 4 -5.01 4.67 -8.79
CA ILE A 4 -4.74 4.72 -7.36
C ILE A 4 -5.17 3.39 -6.73
N VAL A 5 -4.30 2.83 -5.89
CA VAL A 5 -4.61 1.64 -5.09
C VAL A 5 -4.35 1.92 -3.62
N THR A 6 -5.26 1.48 -2.76
CA THR A 6 -5.13 1.58 -1.31
C THR A 6 -4.74 0.23 -0.74
N LEU A 7 -3.68 0.19 0.05
CA LEU A 7 -3.22 -1.03 0.73
C LEU A 7 -3.28 -0.85 2.24
N LYS A 8 -3.58 -1.94 2.96
CA LYS A 8 -3.37 -2.03 4.41
C LYS A 8 -1.87 -2.19 4.63
N THR A 9 -1.23 -1.17 5.18
CA THR A 9 0.23 -1.13 5.34
C THR A 9 0.70 -1.29 6.78
N GLY A 10 -0.24 -1.36 7.73
CA GLY A 10 0.12 -1.52 9.13
C GLY A 10 -1.08 -1.66 10.06
N ASN A 11 -0.78 -1.82 11.33
CA ASN A 11 -1.74 -1.87 12.42
C ASN A 11 -1.08 -1.38 13.71
N THR A 12 -1.87 -0.98 14.71
CA THR A 12 -1.34 -0.58 16.02
C THR A 12 -0.83 -1.77 16.85
N SER A 13 -1.39 -2.98 16.68
CA SER A 13 -0.85 -4.20 17.30
C SER A 13 0.41 -4.69 16.59
N TRP A 14 1.48 -4.96 17.33
CA TRP A 14 2.81 -5.30 16.78
C TRP A 14 2.78 -6.44 15.75
N TRP A 15 2.20 -7.59 16.09
CA TRP A 15 2.16 -8.75 15.21
C TRP A 15 1.33 -8.48 13.94
N LYS A 16 0.22 -7.77 14.07
CA LYS A 16 -0.63 -7.33 12.94
C LYS A 16 0.13 -6.34 12.07
N ASN A 17 0.89 -5.44 12.66
CA ASN A 17 1.69 -4.46 11.94
C ASN A 17 2.71 -5.16 11.02
N ILE A 18 3.41 -6.17 11.55
CA ILE A 18 4.34 -6.98 10.76
C ILE A 18 3.60 -7.71 9.64
N LYS A 19 2.46 -8.35 9.94
CA LYS A 19 1.62 -9.05 8.95
C LYS A 19 1.26 -8.11 7.78
N TYR A 20 0.63 -6.97 8.05
CA TYR A 20 0.17 -6.06 7.00
C TYR A 20 1.32 -5.41 6.23
N ARG A 21 2.46 -5.13 6.87
CA ARG A 21 3.66 -4.66 6.15
C ARG A 21 4.17 -5.69 5.15
N ARG A 22 4.15 -6.98 5.52
CA ARG A 22 4.58 -8.08 4.61
C ARG A 22 3.60 -8.27 3.47
N GLU A 23 2.30 -8.24 3.75
CA GLU A 23 1.24 -8.31 2.73
C GLU A 23 1.35 -7.14 1.73
N ALA A 24 1.44 -5.90 2.23
CA ALA A 24 1.62 -4.74 1.37
C ALA A 24 2.89 -4.82 0.52
N ALA A 25 4.02 -5.24 1.10
CA ALA A 25 5.26 -5.42 0.33
C ALA A 25 5.12 -6.48 -0.77
N ALA A 26 4.39 -7.56 -0.53
CA ALA A 26 4.11 -8.59 -1.53
C ALA A 26 3.27 -8.03 -2.69
N ASP A 27 2.24 -7.24 -2.40
CA ASP A 27 1.41 -6.61 -3.43
C ASP A 27 2.17 -5.56 -4.23
N LEU A 28 2.98 -4.72 -3.57
CA LEU A 28 3.87 -3.78 -4.26
C LEU A 28 4.87 -4.52 -5.17
N LYS A 29 5.39 -5.68 -4.75
CA LYS A 29 6.26 -6.51 -5.59
C LYS A 29 5.52 -7.05 -6.81
N LYS A 30 4.25 -7.45 -6.69
CA LYS A 30 3.42 -7.87 -7.84
C LYS A 30 3.26 -6.72 -8.84
N TYR A 31 2.94 -5.51 -8.37
CA TYR A 31 2.81 -4.35 -9.26
C TYR A 31 4.12 -4.00 -9.97
N ARG A 32 5.27 -4.06 -9.29
CA ARG A 32 6.58 -3.87 -9.93
C ARG A 32 6.87 -4.92 -11.00
N LYS A 33 6.52 -6.18 -10.75
CA LYS A 33 6.66 -7.27 -11.75
C LYS A 33 5.80 -7.05 -12.99
N LEU A 34 4.67 -6.35 -12.87
CA LEU A 34 3.81 -5.97 -13.99
C LEU A 34 4.34 -4.76 -14.77
N GLY A 35 5.55 -4.27 -14.47
CA GLY A 35 6.12 -3.08 -15.12
C GLY A 35 5.49 -1.77 -14.66
N LEU A 36 4.80 -1.77 -13.52
CA LEU A 36 4.18 -0.56 -12.98
C LEU A 36 5.15 0.19 -12.06
N LYS A 37 5.31 1.48 -12.33
CA LYS A 37 5.93 2.43 -11.41
C LYS A 37 4.94 2.73 -10.29
N ILE A 38 5.44 2.72 -9.06
CA ILE A 38 4.64 2.91 -7.84
C ILE A 38 5.14 4.14 -7.12
N LEU A 39 4.26 5.11 -6.90
CA LEU A 39 4.52 6.28 -6.07
C LEU A 39 3.58 6.25 -4.86
N LYS A 40 4.13 6.37 -3.65
CA LYS A 40 3.32 6.49 -2.44
C LYS A 40 2.78 7.91 -2.33
N ILE A 41 1.47 8.05 -2.15
CA ILE A 41 0.80 9.36 -2.09
C ILE A 41 0.64 9.80 -0.64
N LYS A 42 -0.06 8.99 0.16
CA LYS A 42 -0.37 9.33 1.55
C LYS A 42 -0.53 8.09 2.42
N THR A 43 -0.40 8.29 3.72
CA THR A 43 -0.66 7.27 4.76
C THR A 43 -1.67 7.84 5.73
N TYR A 44 -2.69 7.07 6.10
CA TYR A 44 -3.74 7.52 6.99
C TYR A 44 -4.36 6.37 7.79
N ARG A 45 -5.13 6.74 8.81
CA ARG A 45 -6.06 5.86 9.51
C ARG A 45 -7.47 6.40 9.27
N LEU A 46 -8.45 5.51 9.16
CA LEU A 46 -9.84 5.96 9.10
C LEU A 46 -10.24 6.52 10.47
N GLN A 47 -11.18 7.46 10.48
CA GLN A 47 -11.75 7.98 11.72
C GLN A 47 -12.53 6.88 12.47
N GLY A 48 -12.58 6.98 13.79
CA GLY A 48 -13.22 5.99 14.67
C GLY A 48 -12.25 4.94 15.24
N PRO A 49 -12.77 3.87 15.88
CA PRO A 49 -11.97 2.82 16.51
C PRO A 49 -11.33 1.90 15.47
N ASN A 50 -10.41 2.45 14.66
CA ASN A 50 -9.69 1.70 13.64
C ASN A 50 -8.19 1.59 13.98
N SER A 51 -7.74 0.35 14.13
CA SER A 51 -6.32 0.04 14.37
C SER A 51 -5.51 -0.09 13.10
N LEU A 52 -6.15 -0.15 11.91
CA LEU A 52 -5.48 -0.35 10.63
C LEU A 52 -4.91 0.95 10.08
N ILE A 53 -3.73 0.83 9.49
CA ILE A 53 -3.03 1.91 8.78
C ILE A 53 -3.11 1.60 7.29
N TYR A 54 -3.56 2.59 6.51
CA TYR A 54 -3.72 2.51 5.07
C TYR A 54 -2.70 3.41 4.39
N SER A 55 -2.24 3.00 3.21
CA SER A 55 -1.48 3.87 2.32
C SER A 55 -2.04 3.82 0.91
N ASP A 56 -2.13 4.98 0.28
CA ASP A 56 -2.50 5.11 -1.12
C ASP A 56 -1.24 5.16 -1.99
N TYR A 57 -1.28 4.43 -3.09
CA TYR A 57 -0.21 4.37 -4.08
C TYR A 57 -0.76 4.69 -5.45
N GLN A 58 -0.06 5.56 -6.17
CA GLN A 58 -0.27 5.80 -7.58
C GLN A 58 0.52 4.77 -8.38
N LEU A 59 -0.16 4.08 -9.27
CA LEU A 59 0.41 3.18 -10.25
C LEU A 59 0.39 3.87 -11.61
N SER A 60 1.55 3.96 -12.25
CA SER A 60 1.69 4.35 -13.65
C SER A 60 2.45 3.26 -14.40
N LYS A 61 2.22 3.12 -15.70
CA LYS A 61 3.12 2.31 -16.53
C LYS A 61 4.52 2.96 -16.48
N LEU A 62 5.59 2.17 -16.42
CA LEU A 62 6.88 2.69 -16.87
C LEU A 62 6.65 3.17 -18.33
N GLN A 63 6.88 4.45 -18.60
CA GLN A 63 7.08 4.87 -19.99
C GLN A 63 8.44 4.31 -20.40
N ASP A 64 8.46 3.60 -21.53
CA ASP A 64 9.69 3.19 -22.22
C ASP A 64 10.51 4.41 -22.65
#